data_AF-A0ABD1A4H6-F1
#
_entry.id   AF-A0ABD1A4H6-F1
#
_cell.length_a   1.000
_cell.length_b   1.000
_cell.length_c   1.000
_cell.angle_alpha   90.00
_cell.angle_beta   90.00
_cell.angle_gamma   90.00
#
_symmetry.space_group_name_H-M   'P 1'
#
loop_
_entity.id
_entity.type
_entity.pdbx_description
1 polymer ?
#
loop_
_entity_poly.entity_id
_entity_poly.type
_entity_poly.pdbx_seq_one_letter_code
_entity_poly.pdbx_strand_id
1 'polypeptide(L)'
;MMEPTTQLCKRWDENKLRVLLSPADVAIVRKMYIPQSPCNDEWIWHYTKDGSYSVKSGYWLSTHLPDQDSPTVQPPAGNPTMKARVWKTTIPPKLKHFLWRVLSRALGTTTELCRREYQLIQRVSVAAQLPKL
;
A
#
# COMPACT_ATOMS: atom_id res chain seq x y z
N MET A 1 -32.82 -13.30 50.68
CA MET A 1 -31.42 -12.84 50.70
C MET A 1 -31.07 -12.54 49.26
N MET A 2 -31.13 -11.26 48.86
CA MET A 2 -30.88 -10.84 47.47
C MET A 2 -29.37 -10.67 47.29
N GLU A 3 -28.79 -11.43 46.36
CA GLU A 3 -27.43 -11.20 45.87
C GLU A 3 -27.32 -9.74 45.38
N PRO A 4 -26.32 -8.97 45.81
CA PRO A 4 -26.13 -7.62 45.30
C PRO A 4 -25.74 -7.73 43.83
N THR A 5 -26.62 -7.29 42.94
CA THR A 5 -26.34 -7.14 41.51
C THR A 5 -25.07 -6.32 41.36
N THR A 6 -23.95 -7.01 41.14
CA THR A 6 -22.66 -6.39 40.89
C THR A 6 -22.87 -5.51 39.66
N GLN A 7 -22.92 -4.19 39.87
CA GLN A 7 -22.85 -3.25 38.77
C GLN A 7 -21.52 -3.50 38.08
N LEU A 8 -21.57 -4.25 36.97
CA LEU A 8 -20.47 -4.48 36.06
C LEU A 8 -20.16 -3.15 35.38
N CYS A 9 -19.45 -2.27 36.09
CA CYS A 9 -18.87 -1.07 35.51
C CYS A 9 -17.97 -1.52 34.34
N LYS A 10 -18.46 -1.30 33.11
CA LYS A 10 -17.73 -1.66 31.89
C LYS A 10 -16.54 -0.72 31.78
N ARG A 11 -15.38 -1.22 32.17
CA ARG A 11 -14.11 -0.51 32.17
C ARG A 11 -13.08 -1.32 31.39
N TRP A 12 -12.06 -0.63 30.87
CA TRP A 12 -10.93 -1.28 30.25
C TRP A 12 -10.18 -2.17 31.25
N ASP A 13 -9.75 -3.34 30.81
CA ASP A 13 -8.85 -4.21 31.57
C ASP A 13 -7.40 -3.74 31.36
N GLU A 14 -6.90 -2.95 32.31
CA GLU A 14 -5.57 -2.34 32.26
C GLU A 14 -4.43 -3.36 32.11
N ASN A 15 -4.60 -4.56 32.65
CA ASN A 15 -3.58 -5.61 32.54
C ASN A 15 -3.48 -6.11 31.10
N LYS A 16 -4.62 -6.33 30.45
CA LYS A 16 -4.66 -6.76 29.05
C LYS A 16 -4.18 -5.66 28.10
N LEU A 17 -4.54 -4.40 28.37
CA LEU A 17 -4.08 -3.26 27.58
C LEU A 17 -2.55 -3.16 27.58
N ARG A 18 -1.90 -3.28 28.75
CA ARG A 18 -0.44 -3.20 28.87
C ARG A 18 0.30 -4.37 28.23
N VAL A 19 -0.32 -5.55 28.19
CA VAL A 19 0.27 -6.74 27.57
C VAL A 19 0.15 -6.70 26.04
N LEU A 20 -0.95 -6.17 25.51
CA LEU A 20 -1.27 -6.23 24.09
C LEU A 20 -0.84 -5.00 23.29
N LEU A 21 -0.71 -3.83 23.93
CA LEU A 21 -0.51 -2.55 23.26
C LEU A 21 0.76 -1.83 23.73
N SER A 22 1.30 -0.98 22.87
CA SER A 22 2.40 -0.08 23.23
C SER A 22 1.92 0.95 24.27
N PRO A 23 2.80 1.48 25.13
CA PRO A 23 2.40 2.47 26.14
C PRO A 23 1.79 3.75 25.54
N ALA A 24 2.14 4.10 24.29
CA ALA A 24 1.52 5.20 23.56
C ALA A 24 0.07 4.89 23.19
N ASP A 25 -0.20 3.68 22.70
CA ASP A 25 -1.54 3.24 22.30
C ASP A 25 -2.44 3.02 23.51
N VAL A 26 -1.90 2.52 24.64
CA VAL A 26 -2.64 2.39 25.90
C VAL A 26 -3.19 3.74 26.35
N ALA A 27 -2.40 4.82 26.23
CA ALA A 27 -2.84 6.16 26.58
C ALA A 27 -3.97 6.69 25.67
N ILE A 28 -4.05 6.21 24.42
CA ILE A 28 -5.11 6.55 23.46
C ILE A 28 -6.36 5.73 23.76
N VAL A 29 -6.24 4.41 23.87
CA VAL A 29 -7.38 3.50 24.11
C VAL A 29 -8.06 3.82 25.45
N ARG A 30 -7.29 4.18 26.48
CA ARG A 30 -7.85 4.60 27.77
C ARG A 30 -8.75 5.84 27.68
N LYS A 31 -8.56 6.70 26.68
CA LYS A 31 -9.43 7.86 26.41
C LYS A 31 -10.67 7.51 25.60
N MET A 32 -10.74 6.32 25.00
CA MET A 32 -11.92 5.88 24.27
C MET A 32 -13.07 5.58 25.22
N TYR A 33 -14.24 6.08 24.87
CA TYR A 33 -15.47 5.90 25.61
C TYR A 33 -15.95 4.44 25.52
N ILE A 34 -16.32 3.85 26.66
CA ILE A 34 -16.99 2.54 26.71
C ILE A 34 -18.48 2.76 27.00
N PRO A 35 -19.38 2.30 26.11
CA PRO A 35 -20.82 2.41 26.34
C PRO A 35 -21.23 1.59 27.57
N GLN A 36 -21.90 2.25 28.53
CA GLN A 36 -22.39 1.61 29.76
C GLN A 36 -23.69 0.84 29.52
N SER A 37 -24.50 1.27 28.55
CA SER A 37 -25.66 0.55 28.03
C SER A 37 -25.26 -0.40 26.89
N PRO A 38 -26.08 -1.42 26.58
CA PRO A 38 -25.94 -2.15 25.32
C PRO A 38 -26.24 -1.19 24.15
N CYS A 39 -25.23 -0.96 23.32
CA CYS A 39 -25.31 -0.21 22.07
C CYS A 39 -24.89 -1.15 20.95
N ASN A 40 -25.55 -1.09 19.80
CA ASN A 40 -25.09 -1.82 18.62
C ASN A 40 -23.90 -1.08 18.02
N ASP A 41 -22.94 -1.85 17.52
CA ASP A 41 -21.79 -1.29 16.81
C ASP A 41 -22.22 -0.78 15.43
N GLU A 42 -21.80 0.43 15.08
CA GLU A 42 -22.04 1.05 13.78
C GLU A 42 -20.73 1.28 13.06
N TRP A 43 -20.74 1.12 11.73
CA TRP A 43 -19.60 1.40 10.88
C TRP A 43 -19.48 2.90 10.65
N ILE A 44 -18.40 3.51 11.17
CA ILE A 44 -18.15 4.95 11.02
C ILE A 44 -16.93 5.19 10.14
N TRP A 45 -17.11 6.05 9.14
CA TRP A 45 -16.05 6.57 8.28
C TRP A 45 -15.44 7.84 8.88
N HIS A 46 -14.30 7.71 9.56
CA HIS A 46 -13.64 8.80 10.29
C HIS A 46 -13.17 9.99 9.44
N TYR A 47 -13.19 9.87 8.11
CA TYR A 47 -12.78 10.95 7.20
C TYR A 47 -13.94 11.86 6.77
N THR A 48 -15.18 11.57 7.15
CA THR A 48 -16.33 12.45 6.93
C THR A 48 -16.94 12.86 8.27
N LYS A 49 -17.46 14.09 8.35
CA LYS A 49 -18.11 14.61 9.56
C LYS A 49 -19.39 13.86 9.89
N ASP A 50 -20.07 13.38 8.86
CA ASP A 50 -21.32 12.63 8.98
C ASP A 50 -21.08 11.13 9.26
N GLY A 51 -19.82 10.68 9.33
CA GLY A 51 -19.45 9.28 9.56
C GLY A 51 -19.86 8.31 8.45
N SER A 52 -20.47 8.79 7.36
CA SER A 52 -20.93 7.94 6.26
C SER A 52 -19.85 7.76 5.20
N TYR A 53 -19.75 6.52 4.71
CA TYR A 53 -18.89 6.19 3.58
C TYR A 53 -19.60 6.51 2.25
N SER A 54 -18.87 7.13 1.33
CA SER A 54 -19.29 7.32 -0.06
C SER A 54 -18.12 7.03 -0.98
N VAL A 55 -18.40 6.55 -2.20
CA VAL A 55 -17.36 6.37 -3.24
C VAL A 55 -16.58 7.68 -3.46
N LYS A 56 -17.25 8.83 -3.34
CA LYS A 56 -16.62 10.14 -3.43
C LYS A 56 -15.63 10.39 -2.29
N SER A 57 -15.97 10.03 -1.05
CA SER A 57 -15.07 10.22 0.09
C SER A 57 -13.90 9.24 0.05
N GLY A 58 -14.12 8.00 -0.38
CA GLY A 58 -13.04 7.03 -0.63
C GLY A 58 -12.08 7.46 -1.74
N TYR A 59 -12.60 7.97 -2.87
CA TYR A 59 -11.77 8.48 -3.97
C TYR A 59 -10.98 9.73 -3.54
N TRP A 60 -11.63 10.66 -2.83
CA TRP A 60 -10.96 11.83 -2.28
C TRP A 60 -9.82 11.43 -1.34
N LEU A 61 -10.05 10.45 -0.45
CA LEU A 61 -9.02 9.92 0.44
C LEU A 61 -7.85 9.33 -0.35
N SER A 62 -8.11 8.47 -1.33
CA SER A 62 -7.06 7.84 -2.15
C SER A 62 -6.22 8.82 -2.96
N THR A 63 -6.76 10.00 -3.28
CA THR A 63 -6.07 11.03 -4.07
C THR A 63 -5.34 12.05 -3.20
N HIS A 64 -5.80 12.29 -1.97
CA HIS A 64 -5.30 13.36 -1.10
C HIS A 64 -4.51 12.86 0.11
N LEU A 65 -4.65 11.59 0.49
CA LEU A 65 -3.73 10.91 1.41
C LEU A 65 -2.84 9.99 0.58
N PRO A 66 -1.73 10.50 0.01
CA PRO A 66 -0.71 9.62 -0.53
C PRO A 66 -0.17 8.79 0.63
N ASP A 67 -0.39 7.49 0.57
CA ASP A 67 0.29 6.55 1.45
C ASP A 67 1.79 6.81 1.28
N GLN A 68 2.50 7.09 2.37
CA GLN A 68 3.94 7.38 2.31
C GLN A 68 4.72 6.19 1.71
N ASP A 69 4.11 5.00 1.76
CA ASP A 69 4.56 3.73 1.21
C ASP A 69 3.79 3.28 -0.04
N SER A 70 2.98 4.15 -0.66
CA SER A 70 2.38 3.83 -1.95
C SER A 70 3.52 3.59 -2.94
N PRO A 71 3.58 2.42 -3.61
CA PRO A 71 4.57 2.20 -4.63
C PRO A 71 4.29 3.27 -5.68
N THR A 72 5.18 4.28 -5.75
CA THR A 72 5.17 5.26 -6.82
C THR A 72 4.99 4.45 -8.08
N VAL A 73 3.84 4.59 -8.75
CA VAL A 73 3.56 3.87 -9.99
C VAL A 73 4.65 4.33 -10.93
N GLN A 74 5.71 3.53 -11.04
CA GLN A 74 6.88 3.93 -11.76
C GLN A 74 6.41 4.11 -13.20
N PRO A 75 6.62 5.29 -13.79
CA PRO A 75 6.25 5.47 -15.18
C PRO A 75 6.91 4.35 -15.98
N PRO A 76 6.17 3.71 -16.90
CA PRO A 76 6.69 2.56 -17.64
C PRO A 76 8.04 2.94 -18.23
N ALA A 77 9.05 2.10 -18.00
CA ALA A 77 10.45 2.39 -18.33
C ALA A 77 10.59 3.02 -19.73
N GLY A 78 11.51 3.97 -19.89
CA GLY A 78 11.76 4.65 -21.17
C GLY A 78 11.32 6.11 -21.20
N ASN A 79 11.81 6.85 -22.20
CA ASN A 79 11.68 8.30 -22.25
C ASN A 79 10.23 8.74 -22.58
N PRO A 80 9.52 9.44 -21.67
CA PRO A 80 8.13 9.84 -21.88
C PRO A 80 7.96 10.79 -23.07
N THR A 81 8.96 11.61 -23.38
CA THR A 81 8.92 12.55 -24.51
C THR A 81 8.90 11.81 -25.86
N MET A 82 9.61 10.69 -25.95
CA MET A 82 9.62 9.85 -27.16
C MET A 82 8.28 9.13 -27.34
N LYS A 83 7.68 8.63 -26.25
CA LYS A 83 6.35 8.02 -26.30
C LYS A 83 5.31 9.04 -26.78
N ALA A 84 5.35 10.27 -26.27
CA ALA A 84 4.46 11.34 -26.71
C ALA A 84 4.62 11.69 -28.20
N ARG A 85 5.86 11.67 -28.72
CA ARG A 85 6.15 11.88 -30.14
C ARG A 85 5.55 10.80 -31.04
N VAL A 86 5.65 9.52 -30.65
CA VAL A 86 5.07 8.39 -31.40
C VAL A 86 3.55 8.51 -31.53
N TRP A 87 2.87 8.93 -30.46
CA TRP A 87 1.42 9.11 -30.49
C TRP A 87 0.98 10.26 -31.40
N LYS A 88 1.82 11.31 -31.53
CA LYS A 88 1.60 12.46 -32.41
C LYS A 88 1.88 12.18 -33.89
N THR A 89 2.60 11.12 -34.24
CA THR A 89 2.90 10.81 -35.65
C THR A 89 1.71 10.16 -36.36
N THR A 90 1.50 10.49 -37.63
CA THR A 90 0.46 9.88 -38.50
C THR A 90 0.92 8.51 -39.00
N ILE A 91 0.94 7.53 -38.10
CA ILE A 91 1.36 6.15 -38.36
C ILE A 91 0.18 5.21 -38.13
N PRO A 92 0.08 4.07 -38.87
CA PRO A 92 -0.90 3.03 -38.58
C PRO A 92 -0.92 2.61 -37.10
N PRO A 93 -2.10 2.36 -36.48
CA PRO A 93 -2.23 2.03 -35.06
C PRO A 93 -1.39 0.82 -34.62
N LYS A 94 -1.20 -0.16 -35.52
CA LYS A 94 -0.37 -1.34 -35.28
C LYS A 94 1.09 -0.97 -35.01
N LEU A 95 1.65 -0.04 -35.79
CA LEU A 95 3.04 0.38 -35.66
C LEU A 95 3.22 1.35 -34.48
N LYS A 96 2.20 2.15 -34.13
CA LYS A 96 2.20 2.96 -32.89
C LYS A 96 2.34 2.07 -31.64
N HIS A 97 1.55 1.00 -31.54
CA HIS A 97 1.65 0.04 -30.43
C HIS A 97 3.00 -0.66 -30.41
N PHE A 98 3.53 -1.06 -31.57
CA PHE A 98 4.86 -1.66 -31.67
C PHE A 98 5.95 -0.70 -31.14
N LEU A 99 5.97 0.54 -31.61
CA LEU A 99 6.92 1.57 -31.17
C LEU A 99 6.78 1.90 -29.69
N TRP A 100 5.54 1.97 -29.17
CA TRP A 100 5.30 2.16 -27.75
C TRP A 100 5.87 1.00 -26.90
N ARG A 101 5.78 -0.25 -27.37
CA ARG A 101 6.40 -1.42 -26.73
C ARG A 101 7.93 -1.39 -26.79
N VAL A 102 8.51 -0.99 -27.93
CA VAL A 102 9.97 -0.79 -28.09
C VAL A 102 10.47 0.27 -27.10
N LEU A 103 9.86 1.45 -27.12
CA LEU A 103 10.24 2.57 -26.25
C LEU A 103 9.99 2.28 -24.77
N SER A 104 9.05 1.39 -24.46
CA SER A 104 8.80 0.96 -23.09
C SER A 104 9.79 -0.09 -22.58
N ARG A 105 10.83 -0.43 -23.36
CA ARG A 105 11.78 -1.52 -23.11
C ARG A 105 11.07 -2.86 -22.83
N ALA A 106 9.85 -3.02 -23.34
CA ALA A 106 9.02 -4.21 -23.15
C ALA A 106 9.34 -5.31 -24.17
N LEU A 107 10.18 -4.99 -25.16
CA LEU A 107 10.80 -5.95 -26.06
C LEU A 107 12.23 -6.18 -25.56
N GLY A 108 12.60 -7.43 -25.37
CA GLY A 108 13.96 -7.82 -25.04
C GLY A 108 14.87 -7.55 -26.23
N THR A 109 15.27 -6.30 -26.41
CA THR A 109 16.32 -5.94 -27.36
C THR A 109 17.62 -6.59 -26.86
N THR A 110 18.47 -7.02 -27.79
CA THR A 110 19.76 -7.70 -27.52
C THR A 110 20.64 -7.02 -26.45
N THR A 111 20.45 -5.72 -26.24
CA THR A 111 21.07 -4.92 -25.17
C THR A 111 20.66 -5.34 -23.75
N GLU A 112 19.40 -5.69 -23.53
CA GLU A 112 18.89 -6.15 -22.23
C GLU A 112 19.26 -7.61 -21.95
N LEU A 113 19.40 -8.45 -22.99
CA LEU A 113 19.97 -9.79 -22.88
C LEU A 113 21.44 -9.72 -22.48
N CYS A 114 22.25 -8.88 -23.15
CA CYS A 114 23.66 -8.71 -22.81
C CYS A 114 23.85 -8.18 -21.37
N ARG A 115 22.98 -7.25 -20.91
CA ARG A 115 22.96 -6.78 -19.52
C ARG A 115 22.59 -7.89 -18.52
N ARG A 116 21.62 -8.75 -18.87
CA ARG A 116 21.21 -9.89 -18.01
C ARG A 116 22.28 -10.97 -17.98
N GLU A 117 22.92 -11.29 -19.10
CA GLU A 117 24.00 -12.28 -19.15
C GLU A 117 25.24 -11.82 -18.38
N TYR A 118 25.66 -10.55 -18.50
CA TYR A 118 26.74 -10.01 -17.67
C TYR A 118 26.41 -10.08 -16.17
N GLN A 119 25.16 -9.80 -15.78
CA GLN A 119 24.70 -9.93 -14.39
C GLN A 119 24.66 -11.39 -13.92
N LEU A 120 24.29 -12.34 -14.78
CA LEU A 120 24.31 -13.77 -14.47
C LEU A 120 25.75 -14.29 -14.30
N ILE A 121 26.67 -13.91 -15.19
CA ILE A 121 28.09 -14.26 -15.09
C ILE A 121 28.68 -13.72 -13.77
N GLN A 122 28.36 -12.48 -13.41
CA GLN A 122 28.86 -11.88 -12.16
C GLN A 122 28.28 -12.57 -10.91
N ARG A 123 27.00 -12.93 -10.91
CA ARG A 123 26.35 -13.64 -9.78
C ARG A 123 26.88 -15.07 -9.62
N VAL A 124 27.11 -15.80 -10.71
CA VAL A 124 27.71 -17.15 -10.66
C VAL A 124 29.16 -17.08 -10.16
N SER A 125 29.93 -16.09 -10.60
CA SER A 125 31.32 -15.91 -10.12
C SER A 125 31.41 -15.59 -8.63
N VAL A 126 30.47 -14.82 -8.07
CA VAL A 126 30.42 -14.52 -6.63
C VAL A 126 29.96 -15.75 -5.84
N ALA A 127 28.99 -16.51 -6.36
CA ALA A 127 28.50 -17.74 -5.71
C ALA A 127 29.56 -18.86 -5.69
N ALA A 128 30.42 -18.94 -6.71
CA ALA A 128 31.51 -19.91 -6.77
C ALA A 128 32.66 -19.65 -5.77
N GLN A 129 32.73 -18.44 -5.20
CA GLN A 129 33.78 -18.06 -4.25
C GLN A 129 33.38 -18.25 -2.78
N LEU A 130 32.16 -18.76 -2.50
CA LEU A 130 31.73 -19.04 -1.13
C LEU A 130 32.35 -20.36 -0.63
N PRO A 131 33.18 -20.34 0.44
CA PRO A 131 33.64 -21.56 1.06
C PRO A 131 32.45 -22.32 1.66
N LYS A 132 32.36 -23.61 1.36
CA LYS A 132 31.38 -24.52 1.96
C LYS A 132 31.69 -24.61 3.47
N LEU A 133 30.81 -24.05 4.29
CA LEU A 133 30.68 -24.36 5.71
C LEU A 133 29.51 -25.32 5.88
#